data_AF-A0A3B0XS21-F1
#
_entry.id   AF-A0A3B0XS21-F1
#
_cell.length_a   1.000
_cell.length_b   1.000
_cell.length_c   1.000
_cell.angle_alpha   90.00
_cell.angle_beta   90.00
_cell.angle_gamma   90.00
#
_symmetry.space_group_name_H-M   'P 1'
#
loop_
_entity.id
_entity.type
_entity.pdbx_description
1 polymer ?
#
loop_
_entity_poly.entity_id
_entity_poly.type
_entity_poly.pdbx_seq_one_letter_code
_entity_poly.pdbx_strand_id
1 'polypeptide(L)' 'MSSFDFSKLADKYGVKRHLITVGSLKSRIDPFLKLKDNDRLKFKTILKNMHNHFIHIVKLSCDGNWVV' A
#
# COMPACT_ATOMS: atom_id res chain seq x y z
N MET A 1 -2.66 -4.27 4.86
CA MET A 1 -3.25 -3.67 3.64
C MET A 1 -3.61 -4.81 2.71
N SER A 2 -4.88 -4.90 2.31
CA SER A 2 -5.39 -5.91 1.36
C SER A 2 -5.73 -5.23 0.04
N SER A 3 -5.55 -5.95 -1.06
CA SER A 3 -5.98 -5.56 -2.40
C SER A 3 -6.26 -6.82 -3.22
N PHE A 4 -7.02 -6.68 -4.30
CA PHE A 4 -7.27 -7.77 -5.24
C PHE A 4 -6.20 -7.84 -6.32
N ASP A 5 -5.93 -9.04 -6.82
CA ASP A 5 -5.15 -9.26 -8.04
C ASP A 5 -6.09 -9.83 -9.12
N PHE A 6 -6.57 -8.93 -9.97
CA PHE A 6 -7.41 -9.24 -11.12
C PHE A 6 -6.60 -9.41 -12.40
N SER A 7 -5.26 -9.34 -12.37
CA SER A 7 -4.44 -9.39 -13.58
C SER A 7 -4.73 -10.62 -14.45
N LYS A 8 -4.83 -11.81 -13.83
CA LYS A 8 -5.19 -13.06 -14.54
C LYS A 8 -6.64 -13.10 -15.02
N LEU A 9 -7.57 -12.53 -14.25
CA LEU A 9 -8.98 -12.48 -14.63
C LEU A 9 -9.19 -11.57 -15.84
N ALA A 10 -8.56 -10.40 -15.80
CA ALA A 10 -8.59 -9.41 -16.87
C ALA A 10 -7.99 -9.96 -18.17
N ASP A 11 -6.86 -10.65 -18.08
CA ASP A 11 -6.23 -11.31 -19.22
C ASP A 11 -7.14 -12.38 -19.83
N LYS A 12 -7.74 -13.24 -18.99
CA LYS A 12 -8.67 -14.30 -19.43
C LYS A 12 -9.88 -13.78 -20.21
N TYR A 13 -10.44 -12.65 -19.79
CA TYR A 13 -11.65 -12.08 -20.42
C TYR A 13 -11.35 -10.93 -21.38
N GLY A 14 -10.08 -10.70 -21.72
CA GLY A 14 -9.69 -9.68 -22.70
C GLY A 14 -9.92 -8.24 -22.23
N VAL A 15 -10.02 -8.00 -20.92
CA VAL A 15 -10.23 -6.66 -20.36
C VAL A 15 -9.00 -5.78 -20.65
N LYS A 16 -9.22 -4.65 -21.32
CA LYS A 16 -8.17 -3.67 -21.61
C LYS A 16 -8.26 -2.51 -20.62
N ARG A 17 -7.13 -2.24 -19.97
CA ARG A 17 -6.98 -1.12 -19.04
C ARG A 17 -6.22 0.01 -19.73
N HIS A 18 -6.83 1.18 -19.79
CA HIS A 18 -6.17 2.42 -20.23
C HIS A 18 -5.77 3.24 -19.00
N LEU A 19 -4.54 3.75 -19.00
CA LEU A 19 -4.02 4.60 -17.93
C LEU A 19 -3.30 5.79 -18.55
N ILE A 20 -3.78 7.00 -18.27
CA ILE A 20 -3.18 8.25 -18.73
C ILE A 20 -2.79 9.05 -17.50
N THR A 21 -1.49 9.14 -17.22
CA THR A 21 -0.98 9.85 -16.04
C THR A 21 0.33 10.56 -16.32
N VAL A 22 0.51 11.76 -15.78
CA VAL A 22 1.82 12.42 -15.71
C VAL A 22 2.57 11.88 -14.49
N GLY A 23 3.59 11.05 -14.74
CA GLY A 23 4.45 10.45 -13.72
C GLY A 23 4.26 8.93 -13.59
N SER A 24 5.38 8.21 -13.50
CA SER A 24 5.44 6.74 -13.59
C SER A 24 4.93 5.98 -12.36
N LEU A 25 4.62 6.67 -11.26
CA LEU A 25 4.34 6.05 -9.96
C LEU A 25 2.86 6.14 -9.51
N LYS A 26 1.98 6.69 -10.35
CA LYS A 26 0.57 6.96 -10.00
C LYS A 26 -0.37 5.76 -10.14
N SER A 27 0.14 4.59 -10.49
CA SER A 27 -0.61 3.32 -10.58
C SER A 27 0.04 2.20 -9.77
N ARG A 28 0.79 2.53 -8.72
CA ARG A 28 1.30 1.51 -7.78
C ARG A 28 0.11 0.80 -7.11
N ILE A 29 0.20 -0.53 -7.02
CA ILE A 29 -0.88 -1.41 -6.49
C ILE A 29 -2.17 -1.37 -7.33
N ASP A 30 -2.04 -1.11 -8.62
CA ASP A 30 -3.11 -1.34 -9.57
C ASP A 30 -3.54 -2.82 -9.56
N PRO A 31 -4.82 -3.14 -9.27
CA PRO A 31 -5.28 -4.52 -9.14
C PRO A 31 -5.35 -5.27 -10.49
N PHE A 32 -5.26 -4.57 -11.62
CA PHE A 32 -5.26 -5.18 -12.95
C PHE A 32 -3.84 -5.44 -13.48
N LEU A 33 -2.81 -4.98 -12.75
CA LEU A 33 -1.42 -5.20 -13.09
C LEU A 33 -0.76 -6.13 -12.07
N LYS A 34 0.22 -6.90 -12.53
CA LYS A 34 1.03 -7.72 -11.63
C LYS A 34 1.79 -6.84 -10.64
N LEU A 35 1.66 -7.14 -9.34
CA LEU A 35 2.37 -6.42 -8.30
C LEU A 35 3.89 -6.65 -8.40
N LYS A 36 4.66 -5.56 -8.45
CA LYS A 36 6.13 -5.61 -8.44
C LYS A 36 6.66 -5.89 -7.03
N ASP A 37 7.71 -6.70 -6.92
CA ASP A 37 8.31 -7.06 -5.63
C ASP A 37 8.86 -5.86 -4.85
N ASN A 38 9.49 -4.91 -5.56
CA ASN A 38 9.99 -3.68 -4.97
C ASN A 38 8.86 -2.82 -4.37
N ASP A 39 7.71 -2.77 -5.04
CA ASP A 39 6.55 -2.02 -4.56
C ASP A 39 6.01 -2.66 -3.28
N ARG A 40 5.87 -4.00 -3.26
CA ARG A 40 5.51 -4.75 -2.04
C ARG A 40 6.45 -4.44 -0.88
N LEU A 41 7.76 -4.40 -1.11
CA LEU A 41 8.74 -4.11 -0.06
C LEU A 41 8.57 -2.68 0.49
N LYS A 42 8.41 -1.69 -0.39
CA LYS A 42 8.17 -0.29 0.01
C LYS A 42 6.91 -0.15 0.86
N PHE A 43 5.82 -0.78 0.46
CA PHE A 43 4.58 -0.76 1.25
C PHE A 43 4.73 -1.47 2.59
N LYS A 44 5.48 -2.58 2.66
CA LYS A 44 5.81 -3.22 3.95
C LYS A 44 6.57 -2.27 4.87
N THR A 45 7.53 -1.52 4.35
CA THR A 45 8.28 -0.52 5.15
C THR A 45 7.36 0.58 5.66
N ILE A 46 6.50 1.14 4.80
CA ILE A 46 5.52 2.17 5.20
C ILE A 46 4.61 1.64 6.30
N LEU A 47 4.02 0.45 6.11
CA LEU A 47 3.12 -0.16 7.09
C LEU A 47 3.82 -0.46 8.41
N LYS A 48 5.07 -0.94 8.38
CA LYS A 48 5.87 -1.18 9.59
C LYS A 48 6.11 0.13 10.35
N ASN A 49 6.45 1.20 9.64
CA ASN A 49 6.67 2.51 10.25
C ASN A 49 5.39 3.06 10.88
N MET A 50 4.26 2.97 10.17
CA MET A 50 2.95 3.37 10.72
C MET A 50 2.56 2.56 11.95
N HIS A 51 2.77 1.24 11.91
CA HIS A 51 2.49 0.36 13.05
C HIS A 51 3.36 0.70 14.28
N ASN A 52 4.66 0.93 14.06
CA ASN A 52 5.57 1.34 15.14
C ASN A 52 5.20 2.71 15.71
N HIS A 53 4.81 3.67 14.85
CA HIS A 53 4.36 4.98 15.29
C HIS A 53 3.09 4.85 16.14
N PHE A 54 2.14 4.02 15.73
CA PHE A 54 0.95 3.72 16.53
C PHE A 54 1.32 3.15 17.91
N ILE A 55 2.20 2.16 17.98
CA ILE A 55 2.68 1.60 19.26
C ILE A 55 3.32 2.68 20.14
N HIS A 56 4.14 3.54 19.55
CA HIS A 56 4.81 4.62 20.27
C HIS A 56 3.79 5.57 20.93
N ILE A 57 2.79 6.01 20.16
CA ILE A 57 1.71 6.87 20.68
C ILE A 57 0.94 6.16 21.79
N VAL A 58 0.55 4.89 21.61
CA VAL A 58 -0.17 4.13 22.64
C VAL A 58 0.63 4.05 23.95
N LYS A 59 1.94 3.80 23.88
CA LYS A 59 2.81 3.76 25.08
C LYS A 59 2.86 5.11 25.78
N LEU A 60 3.06 6.20 25.04
CA LEU A 60 3.07 7.55 25.60
C LEU A 60 1.74 7.89 26.30
N SER A 61 0.61 7.52 25.69
CA SER A 61 -0.72 7.74 26.26
C SER A 61 -0.98 6.91 27.54
N CYS A 62 -0.35 5.74 27.67
CA CYS A 62 -0.47 4.88 28.86
C CYS A 62 0.47 5.29 30.01
N ASP A 63 1.64 5.84 29.72
CA ASP A 63 2.66 6.21 30.73
C ASP A 63 2.38 7.58 31.41
N GLY A 64 1.21 8.19 31.19
CA GLY A 64 0.73 9.36 31.92
C GLY A 64 1.39 10.71 31.56
N ASN A 65 2.39 10.74 30.67
CA ASN A 65 3.02 11.97 30.20
C ASN A 65 2.31 12.52 28.96
N TRP A 66 1.15 13.13 29.17
CA TRP A 66 0.48 13.94 28.16
C TRP A 66 1.14 15.32 28.10
N VAL A 67 2.12 15.47 27.21
CA VAL A 67 2.63 16.80 26.85
C VAL A 67 1.65 17.40 25.86
N VAL A 68 0.79 18.30 26.37
CA VAL A 68 0.03 19.28 25.59
C VAL A 68 0.96 20.35 25.02
#